data_AF-A0A7Y2UQL5-F1
#
_entry.id   AF-A0A7Y2UQL5-F1
#
_cell.length_a   1.000
_cell.length_b   1.000
_cell.length_c   1.000
_cell.angle_alpha   90.00
_cell.angle_beta   90.00
_cell.angle_gamma   90.00
#
_symmetry.space_group_name_H-M   'P 1'
#
loop_
_entity.id
_entity.type
_entity.pdbx_description
1 polymer ?
#
loop_
_entity_poly.entity_id
_entity_poly.type
_entity_poly.pdbx_seq_one_letter_code
_entity_poly.pdbx_strand_id
1 'polypeptide(L)'
;FEANPGLIEHINALYKLNRLSTKIEVRNEVLISAPDAPETMAFHIRNSYLGSSLIDSDTRATTRVDVPTADYAKVHKDFGPDVLLMDIEGGELDFLRHASLEGVRAIVIEFHPEAYGKDGMMECKSILERAGFAKVPGHCTRHVWTCTFDEGLRPPVPDGGWTTQIETLENAYVVPPTEQNFVQKAGILTSDGAYHASGALWRNGRALTTKPDLPKGDLPVRKGTWLWGGVLWMHFGHFLVESTARLWALEHLNEEIDGILFVPKRPRNGDEVHDFQRMLVGCMGTDAPLACAGTPERVERLIVPGQGFGLGPMITGTKEFRAAFAKRFGQDIKADGPEKLYISRSLLPTGRGNLIGEAELEAKLTAEGYTIYHPEKHDIRHQIATYKAAHKVIAAEGSALHMLAMVADKTADVAMIVRRPSGATRNIEVHLEAFSGKAPTTLTHLKRSWKPRGPAKPRTWMGELDMPALQKSLIQAGFIGKGGKSWSALDPTTVQERLGSRFEEVA
;
A
#
# COMPACT_ATOMS: atom_id res chain seq x y z
N PHE A 1 5.07 -20.51 -30.03
CA PHE A 1 4.47 -21.72 -29.46
C PHE A 1 3.10 -21.87 -30.08
N GLU A 2 2.79 -23.07 -30.58
CA GLU A 2 1.53 -23.37 -31.25
C GLU A 2 1.06 -24.75 -30.78
N ALA A 3 -0.14 -24.84 -30.23
CA ALA A 3 -0.65 -26.10 -29.69
C ALA A 3 -1.24 -27.00 -30.79
N ASN A 4 -1.79 -26.42 -31.85
CA ASN A 4 -2.40 -27.18 -32.94
C ASN A 4 -1.34 -27.78 -33.87
N PRO A 5 -1.11 -29.12 -33.85
CA PRO A 5 -0.12 -29.75 -34.73
C PRO A 5 -0.42 -29.56 -36.22
N GLY A 6 -1.70 -29.38 -36.58
CA GLY A 6 -2.14 -29.16 -37.96
C GLY A 6 -1.70 -27.82 -38.55
N LEU A 7 -1.30 -26.84 -37.73
CA LEU A 7 -0.85 -25.53 -38.21
C LEU A 7 0.65 -25.48 -38.47
N ILE A 8 1.43 -26.43 -37.94
CA ILE A 8 2.90 -26.35 -37.89
C ILE A 8 3.52 -26.35 -39.29
N GLU A 9 3.01 -27.19 -40.20
CA GLU A 9 3.48 -27.23 -41.59
C GLU A 9 3.22 -25.89 -42.30
N HIS A 10 2.02 -25.34 -42.14
CA HIS A 10 1.62 -24.09 -42.77
C HIS A 10 2.41 -22.89 -42.24
N ILE A 11 2.65 -22.82 -40.94
CA ILE A 11 3.48 -21.78 -40.31
C ILE A 11 4.91 -21.84 -40.84
N ASN A 12 5.51 -23.03 -40.89
CA ASN A 12 6.86 -23.20 -41.44
C ASN A 12 6.95 -22.83 -42.92
N ALA A 13 5.93 -23.17 -43.71
CA ALA A 13 5.83 -22.76 -45.12
C ALA A 13 5.79 -21.23 -45.25
N LEU A 14 5.01 -20.54 -44.41
CA LEU A 14 4.94 -19.07 -44.38
C LEU A 14 6.29 -18.45 -44.00
N TYR A 15 6.97 -19.00 -42.98
CA TYR A 15 8.30 -18.51 -42.57
C TYR A 15 9.33 -18.69 -43.69
N LYS A 16 9.32 -19.83 -44.38
CA LYS A 16 10.19 -20.09 -45.52
C LYS A 16 9.92 -19.12 -46.67
N LEU A 17 8.65 -18.88 -47.00
CA LEU A 17 8.24 -17.94 -48.06
C LEU A 17 8.77 -16.52 -47.79
N ASN A 18 8.77 -16.11 -46.52
CA ASN A 18 9.26 -14.79 -46.09
C ASN A 18 10.76 -14.77 -45.74
N ARG A 19 11.50 -15.87 -45.94
CA ARG A 19 12.94 -15.98 -45.62
C ARG A 19 13.26 -15.69 -44.15
N LEU A 20 12.38 -16.13 -43.25
CA LEU A 20 12.50 -15.90 -41.80
C LEU A 20 13.04 -17.12 -41.03
N SER A 21 13.27 -18.26 -41.69
CA SER A 21 13.62 -19.53 -41.04
C SER A 21 14.90 -19.53 -40.17
N THR A 22 15.75 -18.51 -40.29
CA THR A 22 16.95 -18.32 -39.43
C THR A 22 16.72 -17.32 -38.29
N LYS A 23 15.57 -16.66 -38.25
CA LYS A 23 15.22 -15.59 -37.31
C LYS A 23 14.03 -15.94 -36.40
N ILE A 24 13.14 -16.83 -36.86
CA ILE A 24 11.95 -17.25 -36.12
C ILE A 24 11.82 -18.76 -36.14
N GLU A 25 11.30 -19.30 -35.05
CA GLU A 25 10.97 -20.71 -34.91
C GLU A 25 9.52 -20.87 -34.44
N VAL A 26 8.92 -22.02 -34.76
CA VAL A 26 7.64 -22.45 -34.19
C VAL A 26 7.87 -23.77 -33.48
N ARG A 27 7.38 -23.88 -32.25
CA ARG A 27 7.40 -25.10 -31.43
C ARG A 27 5.98 -25.58 -31.22
N ASN A 28 5.73 -26.86 -31.53
CA ASN A 28 4.43 -27.48 -31.31
C ASN A 28 4.27 -27.92 -29.85
N GLU A 29 4.16 -26.94 -28.98
CA GLU A 29 4.18 -27.12 -27.53
C GLU A 29 3.23 -26.11 -26.89
N VAL A 30 2.63 -26.50 -25.77
CA VAL A 30 1.89 -25.59 -24.90
C VAL A 30 2.88 -24.98 -23.90
N LEU A 31 3.01 -23.66 -23.90
CA LEU A 31 3.90 -22.96 -22.98
C LEU A 31 3.22 -22.76 -21.63
N ILE A 32 3.75 -23.37 -20.57
CA ILE A 32 3.18 -23.36 -19.22
C ILE A 32 4.13 -22.66 -18.26
N SER A 33 3.60 -21.76 -17.44
CA SER A 33 4.37 -21.04 -16.42
C SER A 33 4.20 -21.61 -15.00
N ALA A 34 3.22 -22.48 -14.78
CA ALA A 34 3.02 -23.13 -13.49
C ALA A 34 4.21 -24.05 -13.14
N PRO A 35 4.63 -24.12 -11.86
CA PRO A 35 5.83 -24.85 -11.43
C PRO A 35 5.76 -26.37 -11.64
N ASP A 36 4.55 -26.93 -11.77
CA ASP A 36 4.31 -28.37 -11.93
C ASP A 36 3.66 -28.66 -13.30
N ALA A 37 4.30 -28.21 -14.38
CA ALA A 37 3.81 -28.43 -15.74
C ALA A 37 3.79 -29.94 -16.10
N PRO A 38 2.65 -30.51 -16.54
CA PRO A 38 2.60 -31.90 -16.97
C PRO A 38 3.39 -32.10 -18.27
N GLU A 39 3.94 -33.28 -18.53
CA GLU A 39 4.69 -33.55 -19.77
C GLU A 39 3.88 -33.26 -21.05
N THR A 40 2.57 -33.52 -21.00
CA THR A 40 1.63 -33.23 -22.09
C THR A 40 0.32 -32.64 -21.54
N MET A 41 -0.37 -31.85 -22.36
CA MET A 41 -1.73 -31.36 -22.09
C MET A 41 -2.70 -31.72 -23.19
N ALA A 42 -3.95 -31.97 -22.80
CA ALA A 42 -5.05 -32.14 -23.72
C ALA A 42 -5.38 -30.80 -24.40
N PHE A 43 -5.38 -30.79 -25.73
CA PHE A 43 -5.76 -29.66 -26.57
C PHE A 43 -6.91 -30.07 -27.49
N HIS A 44 -7.92 -29.22 -27.62
CA HIS A 44 -9.15 -29.53 -28.33
C HIS A 44 -9.20 -28.74 -29.63
N ILE A 45 -8.95 -29.43 -30.75
CA ILE A 45 -9.01 -28.87 -32.10
C ILE A 45 -10.47 -28.71 -32.52
N ARG A 46 -10.84 -27.50 -32.93
CA ARG A 46 -12.18 -27.15 -33.42
C ARG A 46 -12.23 -27.02 -34.94
N ASN A 47 -13.44 -26.96 -35.50
CA ASN A 47 -13.65 -26.77 -36.94
C ASN A 47 -13.05 -25.45 -37.47
N SER A 48 -13.02 -24.42 -36.62
CA SER A 48 -12.22 -23.21 -36.86
C SER A 48 -10.95 -23.33 -36.02
N TYR A 49 -9.78 -23.29 -36.66
CA TYR A 49 -8.51 -23.36 -35.93
C TYR A 49 -8.36 -22.21 -34.93
N LEU A 50 -8.96 -21.04 -35.21
CA LEU A 50 -8.94 -19.86 -34.34
C LEU A 50 -9.52 -20.15 -32.95
N GLY A 51 -10.52 -21.01 -32.82
CA GLY A 51 -11.14 -21.28 -31.52
C GLY A 51 -10.58 -22.48 -30.76
N SER A 52 -9.48 -23.09 -31.21
CA SER A 52 -8.94 -24.30 -30.57
C SER A 52 -8.24 -23.96 -29.26
N SER A 53 -8.50 -24.72 -28.19
CA SER A 53 -8.03 -24.36 -26.85
C SER A 53 -7.80 -25.55 -25.94
N LEU A 54 -7.23 -25.30 -24.75
CA LEU A 54 -7.09 -26.30 -23.69
C LEU A 54 -8.43 -26.67 -23.03
N ILE A 55 -9.49 -25.88 -23.25
CA ILE A 55 -10.79 -26.03 -22.59
C ILE A 55 -11.81 -26.60 -23.59
N ASP A 56 -12.40 -27.74 -23.24
CA ASP A 56 -13.49 -28.35 -24.02
C ASP A 56 -14.84 -27.70 -23.65
N SER A 57 -15.08 -26.51 -24.20
CA SER A 57 -16.30 -25.73 -23.97
C SER A 57 -17.24 -25.69 -25.18
N ASP A 58 -16.90 -26.38 -26.28
CA ASP A 58 -17.75 -26.40 -27.48
C ASP A 58 -18.93 -27.36 -27.30
N THR A 59 -20.07 -26.98 -27.87
CA THR A 59 -21.26 -27.84 -27.95
C THR A 59 -21.20 -28.82 -29.12
N ARG A 60 -20.21 -28.66 -30.00
CA ARG A 60 -19.92 -29.50 -31.16
C ARG A 60 -18.72 -30.42 -30.88
N ALA A 61 -18.60 -31.50 -31.67
CA ALA A 61 -17.50 -32.44 -31.54
C ALA A 61 -16.13 -31.76 -31.78
N THR A 62 -15.25 -31.85 -30.79
CA THR A 62 -13.85 -31.43 -30.85
C THR A 62 -12.94 -32.64 -31.05
N THR A 63 -11.76 -32.44 -31.64
CA THR A 63 -10.73 -33.49 -31.71
C THR A 63 -9.68 -33.22 -30.65
N ARG A 64 -9.64 -34.07 -29.62
CA ARG A 64 -8.62 -33.99 -28.58
C ARG A 64 -7.29 -34.55 -29.10
N VAL A 65 -6.22 -33.79 -28.91
CA VAL A 65 -4.83 -34.20 -29.12
C VAL A 65 -4.04 -33.93 -27.84
N ASP A 66 -3.09 -34.79 -27.50
CA ASP A 66 -2.17 -34.52 -26.40
C ASP A 66 -0.91 -33.84 -26.96
N VAL A 67 -0.63 -32.63 -26.48
CA VAL A 67 0.44 -31.77 -26.97
C VAL A 67 1.52 -31.67 -25.88
N PRO A 68 2.82 -31.80 -26.21
CA PRO A 68 3.90 -31.59 -25.25
C PRO A 68 3.83 -30.20 -24.62
N THR A 69 4.30 -30.08 -23.38
CA THR A 69 4.43 -28.77 -22.74
C THR A 69 5.88 -28.28 -22.74
N ALA A 70 6.04 -26.97 -22.69
CA ALA A 70 7.31 -26.30 -22.44
C ALA A 70 7.22 -25.46 -21.18
N ASP A 71 8.29 -25.50 -20.37
CA ASP A 71 8.42 -24.68 -19.17
C ASP A 71 8.82 -23.24 -19.53
N TYR A 72 7.93 -22.28 -19.23
CA TYR A 72 8.16 -20.87 -19.45
C TYR A 72 9.35 -20.33 -18.65
N ALA A 73 9.62 -20.83 -17.43
CA ALA A 73 10.76 -20.35 -16.64
C ALA A 73 12.08 -20.66 -17.35
N LYS A 74 12.19 -21.83 -17.97
CA LYS A 74 13.34 -22.21 -18.80
C LYS A 74 13.41 -21.36 -20.08
N VAL A 75 12.29 -21.18 -20.79
CA VAL A 75 12.24 -20.35 -22.00
C VAL A 75 12.63 -18.91 -21.69
N HIS A 76 12.10 -18.34 -20.60
CA HIS A 76 12.41 -16.98 -20.15
C HIS A 76 13.89 -16.80 -19.88
N LYS A 77 14.51 -17.75 -19.17
CA LYS A 77 15.95 -17.74 -18.87
C LYS A 77 16.82 -17.89 -20.12
N ASP A 78 16.47 -18.82 -21.02
CA ASP A 78 17.33 -19.19 -22.15
C ASP A 78 17.17 -18.24 -23.35
N PHE A 79 15.94 -17.78 -23.62
CA PHE A 79 15.62 -16.89 -24.75
C PHE A 79 15.62 -15.40 -24.36
N GLY A 80 15.27 -15.06 -23.11
CA GLY A 80 15.19 -13.67 -22.64
C GLY A 80 14.18 -12.83 -23.41
N PRO A 81 12.87 -13.19 -23.44
CA PRO A 81 11.88 -12.49 -24.23
C PRO A 81 11.72 -11.03 -23.77
N ASP A 82 11.80 -10.09 -24.71
CA ASP A 82 11.53 -8.67 -24.47
C ASP A 82 10.08 -8.28 -24.85
N VAL A 83 9.39 -9.10 -25.65
CA VAL A 83 7.99 -8.89 -26.04
C VAL A 83 7.20 -10.18 -25.90
N LEU A 84 6.00 -10.12 -25.31
CA LEU A 84 5.04 -11.21 -25.31
C LEU A 84 3.83 -10.87 -26.20
N LEU A 85 3.48 -11.76 -27.11
CA LEU A 85 2.24 -11.73 -27.88
C LEU A 85 1.43 -12.96 -27.49
N MET A 86 0.24 -12.75 -26.93
CA MET A 86 -0.54 -13.80 -26.28
C MET A 86 -2.00 -13.73 -26.68
N ASP A 87 -2.42 -14.76 -27.38
CA ASP A 87 -3.81 -15.06 -27.72
C ASP A 87 -3.90 -16.59 -27.66
N ILE A 88 -4.27 -17.11 -26.49
CA ILE A 88 -4.18 -18.54 -26.17
C ILE A 88 -5.52 -19.12 -25.69
N GLU A 89 -6.61 -18.44 -26.04
CA GLU A 89 -7.99 -18.94 -25.95
C GLU A 89 -8.37 -19.49 -24.56
N GLY A 90 -7.96 -18.79 -23.49
CA GLY A 90 -8.37 -19.08 -22.11
C GLY A 90 -7.26 -19.49 -21.15
N GLY A 91 -6.02 -19.68 -21.62
CA GLY A 91 -4.86 -19.99 -20.80
C GLY A 91 -4.20 -18.79 -20.12
N GLU A 92 -4.66 -17.56 -20.39
CA GLU A 92 -3.93 -16.32 -20.05
C GLU A 92 -3.79 -16.12 -18.54
N LEU A 93 -4.85 -16.43 -17.79
CA LEU A 93 -4.86 -16.20 -16.35
C LEU A 93 -3.84 -17.09 -15.63
N ASP A 94 -3.86 -18.39 -15.92
CA ASP A 94 -2.93 -19.33 -15.31
C ASP A 94 -1.49 -19.07 -15.77
N PHE A 95 -1.30 -18.66 -17.03
CA PHE A 95 0.01 -18.20 -17.49
C PHE A 95 0.51 -17.01 -16.66
N LEU A 96 -0.29 -15.94 -16.54
CA LEU A 96 0.12 -14.70 -15.87
C LEU A 96 0.32 -14.87 -14.36
N ARG A 97 -0.36 -15.82 -13.71
CA ARG A 97 -0.21 -16.07 -12.26
C ARG A 97 1.20 -16.53 -11.87
N HIS A 98 1.90 -17.19 -12.77
CA HIS A 98 3.19 -17.82 -12.48
C HIS A 98 4.34 -17.32 -13.38
N ALA A 99 4.04 -16.61 -14.48
CA ALA A 99 5.05 -16.11 -15.40
C ALA A 99 5.91 -14.99 -14.78
N SER A 100 7.23 -15.13 -14.87
CA SER A 100 8.13 -13.98 -14.73
C SER A 100 7.95 -13.02 -15.90
N LEU A 101 7.70 -11.74 -15.59
CA LEU A 101 7.61 -10.67 -16.59
C LEU A 101 8.87 -9.78 -16.59
N GLU A 102 9.93 -10.22 -15.90
CA GLU A 102 11.21 -9.51 -15.87
C GLU A 102 11.81 -9.42 -17.29
N GLY A 103 12.38 -8.27 -17.66
CA GLY A 103 12.96 -8.05 -18.99
C GLY A 103 11.96 -7.84 -20.13
N VAL A 104 10.68 -8.14 -19.93
CA VAL A 104 9.62 -7.89 -20.92
C VAL A 104 9.29 -6.40 -20.97
N ARG A 105 9.53 -5.75 -22.12
CA ARG A 105 9.22 -4.33 -22.34
C ARG A 105 7.83 -4.07 -22.92
N ALA A 106 7.20 -5.06 -23.56
CA ALA A 106 5.85 -4.91 -24.11
C ALA A 106 5.06 -6.23 -24.12
N ILE A 107 3.75 -6.13 -23.93
CA ILE A 107 2.82 -7.26 -24.00
C ILE A 107 1.62 -6.85 -24.84
N VAL A 108 1.27 -7.68 -25.83
CA VAL A 108 -0.01 -7.65 -26.53
C VAL A 108 -0.76 -8.90 -26.14
N ILE A 109 -1.92 -8.74 -25.51
CA ILE A 109 -2.68 -9.86 -24.93
C ILE A 109 -4.17 -9.72 -25.24
N GLU A 110 -4.78 -10.83 -25.67
CA GLU A 110 -6.23 -10.98 -25.76
C GLU A 110 -6.77 -11.74 -24.54
N PHE A 111 -7.89 -11.29 -23.99
CA PHE A 111 -8.53 -11.86 -22.81
C PHE A 111 -9.83 -12.58 -23.18
N HIS A 112 -9.98 -13.78 -22.65
CA HIS A 112 -11.12 -14.68 -22.88
C HIS A 112 -11.96 -14.85 -21.60
N PRO A 113 -12.76 -13.86 -21.18
CA PRO A 113 -13.58 -13.95 -19.95
C PRO A 113 -14.63 -15.06 -20.01
N GLU A 114 -14.92 -15.64 -21.18
CA GLU A 114 -15.76 -16.83 -21.34
C GLU A 114 -15.12 -18.06 -20.68
N ALA A 115 -13.79 -18.13 -20.61
CA ALA A 115 -13.03 -19.23 -20.01
C ALA A 115 -12.90 -19.12 -18.48
N TYR A 116 -12.56 -17.92 -17.97
CA TYR A 116 -12.23 -17.71 -16.54
C TYR A 116 -13.05 -16.59 -15.86
N GLY A 117 -14.11 -16.13 -16.50
CA GLY A 117 -15.03 -15.12 -15.98
C GLY A 117 -14.48 -13.68 -16.02
N LYS A 118 -15.36 -12.73 -15.66
CA LYS A 118 -14.99 -11.31 -15.54
C LYS A 118 -13.95 -11.08 -14.45
N ASP A 119 -14.03 -11.84 -13.36
CA ASP A 119 -13.09 -11.74 -12.24
C ASP A 119 -11.69 -12.19 -12.65
N GLY A 120 -11.57 -13.28 -13.41
CA GLY A 120 -10.29 -13.71 -13.98
C GLY A 120 -9.70 -12.67 -14.94
N MET A 121 -10.51 -12.05 -15.80
CA MET A 121 -10.02 -10.96 -16.67
C MET A 121 -9.53 -9.75 -15.86
N MET A 122 -10.22 -9.39 -14.77
CA MET A 122 -9.76 -8.33 -13.87
C MET A 122 -8.46 -8.71 -13.17
N GLU A 123 -8.28 -9.98 -12.81
CA GLU A 123 -7.04 -10.50 -12.23
C GLU A 123 -5.87 -10.41 -13.22
N CYS A 124 -6.04 -10.86 -14.47
CA CYS A 124 -5.01 -10.72 -15.52
C CYS A 124 -4.54 -9.27 -15.64
N LYS A 125 -5.49 -8.34 -15.76
CA LYS A 125 -5.21 -6.90 -15.87
C LYS A 125 -4.47 -6.37 -14.65
N SER A 126 -4.88 -6.78 -13.45
CA SER A 126 -4.23 -6.43 -12.19
C SER A 126 -2.81 -7.01 -12.07
N ILE A 127 -2.55 -8.20 -12.62
CA ILE A 127 -1.19 -8.77 -12.66
C ILE A 127 -0.29 -7.87 -13.52
N LEU A 128 -0.71 -7.52 -14.73
CA LEU A 128 0.05 -6.67 -15.64
C LEU A 128 0.30 -5.27 -15.05
N GLU A 129 -0.74 -4.63 -14.52
CA GLU A 129 -0.62 -3.32 -13.87
C GLU A 129 0.34 -3.37 -12.67
N ARG A 130 0.25 -4.42 -11.83
CA ARG A 130 1.19 -4.61 -10.70
C ARG A 130 2.61 -4.95 -11.14
N ALA A 131 2.80 -5.48 -12.33
CA ALA A 131 4.12 -5.72 -12.89
C ALA A 131 4.74 -4.44 -13.49
N GLY A 132 3.98 -3.34 -13.60
CA GLY A 132 4.47 -2.07 -14.16
C GLY A 132 4.08 -1.83 -15.62
N PHE A 133 3.13 -2.59 -16.17
CA PHE A 133 2.68 -2.38 -17.55
C PHE A 133 1.57 -1.33 -17.63
N ALA A 134 1.76 -0.32 -18.49
CA ALA A 134 0.75 0.66 -18.85
C ALA A 134 0.17 0.38 -20.24
N LYS A 135 -1.14 0.56 -20.37
CA LYS A 135 -1.84 0.52 -21.66
C LYS A 135 -1.31 1.60 -22.60
N VAL A 136 -1.13 1.23 -23.86
CA VAL A 136 -0.85 2.18 -24.94
C VAL A 136 -2.19 2.78 -25.42
N PRO A 137 -2.41 4.11 -25.29
CA PRO A 137 -3.65 4.73 -25.75
C PRO A 137 -3.91 4.47 -27.24
N GLY A 138 -5.16 4.18 -27.60
CA GLY A 138 -5.56 3.90 -28.99
C GLY A 138 -5.28 2.47 -29.47
N HIS A 139 -4.52 1.67 -28.71
CA HIS A 139 -4.17 0.29 -29.07
C HIS A 139 -4.73 -0.75 -28.07
N CYS A 140 -5.77 -0.37 -27.32
CA CYS A 140 -6.46 -1.25 -26.39
C CYS A 140 -7.97 -1.24 -26.66
N THR A 141 -8.57 -2.41 -26.60
CA THR A 141 -10.03 -2.60 -26.50
C THR A 141 -10.38 -3.15 -25.11
N ARG A 142 -11.63 -3.59 -24.93
CA ARG A 142 -12.06 -4.25 -23.69
C ARG A 142 -11.33 -5.57 -23.46
N HIS A 143 -11.11 -6.34 -24.53
CA HIS A 143 -10.55 -7.70 -24.49
C HIS A 143 -9.12 -7.76 -25.01
N VAL A 144 -8.63 -6.77 -25.74
CA VAL A 144 -7.23 -6.76 -26.22
C VAL A 144 -6.47 -5.60 -25.61
N TRP A 145 -5.34 -5.88 -24.96
CA TRP A 145 -4.45 -4.86 -24.40
C TRP A 145 -3.08 -4.90 -25.09
N THR A 146 -2.67 -3.76 -25.66
CA THR A 146 -1.26 -3.46 -25.89
C THR A 146 -0.74 -2.66 -24.70
N CYS A 147 0.30 -3.15 -24.04
CA CYS A 147 0.89 -2.46 -22.89
C CYS A 147 2.42 -2.48 -22.95
N THR A 148 3.03 -1.44 -22.39
CA THR A 148 4.48 -1.26 -22.30
C THR A 148 4.90 -1.16 -20.85
N PHE A 149 6.06 -1.70 -20.52
CA PHE A 149 6.61 -1.64 -19.18
C PHE A 149 7.12 -0.21 -18.88
N ASP A 150 6.81 0.26 -17.67
CA ASP A 150 7.32 1.48 -17.07
C ASP A 150 7.67 1.15 -15.61
N GLU A 151 8.96 1.19 -15.27
CA GLU A 151 9.44 0.86 -13.93
C GLU A 151 8.80 1.75 -12.85
N GLY A 152 8.53 3.01 -13.17
CA GLY A 152 7.91 3.95 -12.23
C GLY A 152 6.42 3.68 -12.00
N LEU A 153 5.78 2.87 -12.84
CA LEU A 153 4.41 2.38 -12.64
C LEU A 153 4.34 1.05 -11.89
N ARG A 154 5.48 0.43 -11.58
CA ARG A 154 5.50 -0.72 -10.69
C ARG A 154 5.12 -0.24 -9.27
N PRO A 155 4.17 -0.89 -8.60
CA PRO A 155 3.87 -0.60 -7.20
C PRO A 155 5.14 -0.66 -6.37
N PRO A 156 5.30 0.25 -5.39
CA PRO A 156 6.48 0.28 -4.56
C PRO A 156 6.60 -1.02 -3.77
N VAL A 157 7.83 -1.53 -3.69
CA VAL A 157 8.21 -2.67 -2.84
C VAL A 157 9.22 -2.21 -1.78
N PRO A 158 9.18 -2.77 -0.57
CA PRO A 158 10.07 -2.35 0.52
C PRO A 158 11.57 -2.57 0.27
N ASP A 159 11.93 -3.58 -0.52
CA ASP A 159 13.32 -4.04 -0.61
C ASP A 159 13.98 -3.78 -1.99
N GLY A 160 13.57 -2.71 -2.69
CA GLY A 160 14.30 -2.25 -3.88
C GLY A 160 13.47 -1.50 -4.93
N GLY A 161 14.05 -1.36 -6.12
CA GLY A 161 13.50 -0.57 -7.21
C GLY A 161 13.57 0.93 -6.92
N TRP A 162 12.68 1.71 -7.53
CA TRP A 162 12.63 3.15 -7.39
C TRP A 162 12.33 3.66 -5.96
N THR A 163 11.89 2.79 -5.02
CA THR A 163 11.52 3.21 -3.65
C THR A 163 12.70 3.67 -2.81
N THR A 164 13.91 3.22 -3.15
CA THR A 164 15.18 3.56 -2.47
C THR A 164 16.08 4.48 -3.31
N GLN A 165 15.58 4.96 -4.44
CA GLN A 165 16.29 5.88 -5.32
C GLN A 165 15.97 7.33 -4.97
N ILE A 166 16.91 8.22 -5.28
CA ILE A 166 16.73 9.67 -5.20
C ILE A 166 17.11 10.23 -6.56
N GLU A 167 16.16 10.87 -7.21
CA GLU A 167 16.37 11.54 -8.49
C GLU A 167 16.36 13.05 -8.29
N THR A 168 17.00 13.78 -9.19
CA THR A 168 16.97 15.25 -9.20
C THR A 168 16.44 15.70 -10.56
N LEU A 169 15.46 16.59 -10.53
CA LEU A 169 14.86 17.17 -11.72
C LEU A 169 15.08 18.69 -11.74
N GLU A 170 15.60 19.18 -12.86
CA GLU A 170 15.72 20.61 -13.14
C GLU A 170 14.44 21.12 -13.79
N ASN A 171 13.94 22.25 -13.30
CA ASN A 171 12.78 22.97 -13.86
C ASN A 171 11.51 22.11 -13.98
N ALA A 172 11.30 21.20 -13.02
CA ALA A 172 10.15 20.30 -13.00
C ALA A 172 8.84 21.05 -12.74
N TYR A 173 7.74 20.52 -13.27
CA TYR A 173 6.39 20.97 -12.95
C TYR A 173 5.86 20.19 -11.75
N VAL A 174 5.36 20.90 -10.74
CA VAL A 174 4.60 20.31 -9.64
C VAL A 174 3.13 20.66 -9.83
N VAL A 175 2.30 19.65 -10.00
CA VAL A 175 0.88 19.81 -10.35
C VAL A 175 0.00 19.24 -9.24
N PRO A 176 -0.72 20.08 -8.47
CA PRO A 176 -1.66 19.61 -7.45
C PRO A 176 -2.98 19.11 -8.06
N PRO A 177 -3.78 18.36 -7.29
CA PRO A 177 -5.08 17.93 -7.76
C PRO A 177 -6.06 19.10 -7.86
N THR A 178 -6.92 19.09 -8.88
CA THR A 178 -8.03 20.05 -9.04
C THR A 178 -9.36 19.52 -8.50
N GLU A 179 -9.50 18.20 -8.39
CA GLU A 179 -10.74 17.53 -7.96
C GLU A 179 -10.52 16.67 -6.71
N GLN A 180 -11.57 16.46 -5.92
CA GLN A 180 -11.52 15.57 -4.76
C GLN A 180 -11.98 14.15 -5.13
N ASN A 181 -11.03 13.27 -5.47
CA ASN A 181 -11.29 11.87 -5.78
C ASN A 181 -10.38 10.92 -4.98
N PHE A 182 -10.65 9.61 -5.05
CA PHE A 182 -9.78 8.59 -4.45
C PHE A 182 -8.45 8.48 -5.18
N VAL A 183 -8.51 8.41 -6.52
CA VAL A 183 -7.37 8.57 -7.44
C VAL A 183 -7.48 9.94 -8.09
N GLN A 184 -6.40 10.69 -8.15
CA GLN A 184 -6.37 12.07 -8.65
C GLN A 184 -5.22 12.26 -9.63
N LYS A 185 -5.45 13.06 -10.66
CA LYS A 185 -4.39 13.59 -11.50
C LYS A 185 -3.60 14.63 -10.71
N ALA A 186 -2.38 14.29 -10.31
CA ALA A 186 -1.48 15.14 -9.55
C ALA A 186 -0.07 14.52 -9.54
N GLY A 187 0.96 15.32 -9.35
CA GLY A 187 2.33 14.83 -9.21
C GLY A 187 3.32 15.70 -9.95
N ILE A 188 4.38 15.06 -10.46
CA ILE A 188 5.53 15.73 -11.05
C ILE A 188 5.59 15.45 -12.54
N LEU A 189 5.87 16.49 -13.33
CA LEU A 189 6.31 16.36 -14.71
C LEU A 189 7.74 16.89 -14.84
N THR A 190 8.56 16.23 -15.66
CA THR A 190 9.88 16.73 -16.07
C THR A 190 9.75 18.00 -16.91
N SER A 191 10.85 18.70 -17.15
CA SER A 191 10.87 19.98 -17.88
C SER A 191 10.40 19.88 -19.33
N ASP A 192 10.46 18.70 -19.95
CA ASP A 192 9.88 18.38 -21.26
C ASP A 192 8.41 17.93 -21.21
N GLY A 193 7.82 17.87 -20.00
CA GLY A 193 6.43 17.50 -19.77
C GLY A 193 6.17 15.99 -19.65
N ALA A 194 7.19 15.15 -19.62
CA ALA A 194 7.02 13.73 -19.34
C ALA A 194 6.62 13.49 -17.86
N TYR A 195 5.89 12.40 -17.60
CA TYR A 195 5.44 12.09 -16.24
C TYR A 195 6.53 11.43 -15.43
N HIS A 196 6.79 11.95 -14.23
CA HIS A 196 7.76 11.37 -13.32
C HIS A 196 7.06 10.53 -12.25
N ALA A 197 6.97 9.22 -12.51
CA ALA A 197 6.07 8.32 -11.78
C ALA A 197 6.51 7.98 -10.34
N SER A 198 7.81 8.05 -10.02
CA SER A 198 8.32 7.89 -8.63
C SER A 198 7.80 8.99 -7.68
N GLY A 199 7.36 10.12 -8.24
CA GLY A 199 6.67 11.20 -7.54
C GLY A 199 5.29 10.82 -6.98
N ALA A 200 4.71 9.69 -7.40
CA ALA A 200 3.35 9.32 -7.05
C ALA A 200 3.18 8.83 -5.60
N LEU A 201 2.04 9.14 -4.97
CA LEU A 201 1.59 8.46 -3.75
C LEU A 201 0.95 7.12 -4.13
N TRP A 202 1.49 6.04 -3.58
CA TRP A 202 0.95 4.69 -3.69
C TRP A 202 0.36 4.21 -2.36
N ARG A 203 -0.78 3.53 -2.43
CA ARG A 203 -1.45 2.93 -1.28
C ARG A 203 -2.01 1.56 -1.66
N ASN A 204 -1.67 0.53 -0.89
CA ASN A 204 -2.17 -0.84 -1.11
C ASN A 204 -1.98 -1.32 -2.57
N GLY A 205 -0.81 -1.04 -3.14
CA GLY A 205 -0.48 -1.44 -4.52
C GLY A 205 -1.13 -0.58 -5.62
N ARG A 206 -1.80 0.53 -5.27
CA ARG A 206 -2.45 1.44 -6.24
C ARG A 206 -1.88 2.86 -6.16
N ALA A 207 -1.55 3.44 -7.30
CA ALA A 207 -1.23 4.86 -7.41
C ALA A 207 -2.49 5.70 -7.14
N LEU A 208 -2.46 6.51 -6.07
CA LEU A 208 -3.52 7.46 -5.74
C LEU A 208 -3.32 8.81 -6.44
N THR A 209 -2.09 9.12 -6.83
CA THR A 209 -1.79 10.24 -7.72
C THR A 209 -1.29 9.69 -9.05
N THR A 210 -1.91 10.09 -10.15
CA THR A 210 -1.60 9.64 -11.50
C THR A 210 -1.19 10.82 -12.38
N LYS A 211 -0.66 10.52 -13.57
CA LYS A 211 -0.19 11.52 -14.55
C LYS A 211 -1.14 12.73 -14.66
N PRO A 212 -0.69 13.93 -14.25
CA PRO A 212 -1.45 15.15 -14.46
C PRO A 212 -1.37 15.62 -15.91
N ASP A 213 -2.30 16.49 -16.29
CA ASP A 213 -2.23 17.20 -17.57
C ASP A 213 -1.12 18.25 -17.50
N LEU A 214 -0.40 18.46 -18.61
CA LEU A 214 0.65 19.49 -18.67
C LEU A 214 0.00 20.87 -18.45
N PRO A 215 0.41 21.63 -17.41
CA PRO A 215 -0.13 22.96 -17.17
C PRO A 215 0.17 23.91 -18.33
N LYS A 216 -0.76 24.83 -18.61
CA LYS A 216 -0.67 25.82 -19.70
C LYS A 216 -0.38 27.21 -19.13
N GLY A 217 0.28 28.04 -19.92
CA GLY A 217 0.57 29.44 -19.58
C GLY A 217 1.82 29.62 -18.73
N ASP A 218 2.06 30.88 -18.34
CA ASP A 218 3.18 31.22 -17.46
C ASP A 218 2.89 30.78 -16.03
N LEU A 219 3.78 29.96 -15.48
CA LEU A 219 3.65 29.40 -14.14
C LEU A 219 4.57 30.15 -13.15
N PRO A 220 4.15 30.28 -11.89
CA PRO A 220 5.05 30.75 -10.85
C PRO A 220 6.27 29.84 -10.75
N VAL A 221 7.45 30.45 -10.60
CA VAL A 221 8.71 29.73 -10.43
C VAL A 221 9.12 29.74 -8.96
N ARG A 222 9.18 28.56 -8.37
CA ARG A 222 9.77 28.31 -7.06
C ARG A 222 11.28 28.15 -7.22
N LYS A 223 12.03 29.13 -6.71
CA LYS A 223 13.50 29.17 -6.76
C LYS A 223 14.13 28.21 -5.74
N GLY A 224 15.37 27.80 -6.02
CA GLY A 224 16.18 26.99 -5.12
C GLY A 224 15.94 25.48 -5.21
N THR A 225 16.50 24.75 -4.25
CA THR A 225 16.50 23.29 -4.16
C THR A 225 15.43 22.82 -3.18
N TRP A 226 14.44 22.07 -3.66
CA TRP A 226 13.33 21.58 -2.85
C TRP A 226 13.29 20.07 -2.80
N LEU A 227 12.95 19.51 -1.63
CA LEU A 227 12.68 18.08 -1.48
C LEU A 227 11.20 17.78 -1.73
N TRP A 228 10.90 16.81 -2.58
CA TRP A 228 9.55 16.33 -2.79
C TRP A 228 9.07 15.49 -1.60
N GLY A 229 8.08 16.00 -0.88
CA GLY A 229 7.42 15.31 0.24
C GLY A 229 6.24 14.44 -0.18
N GLY A 230 5.70 14.61 -1.40
CA GLY A 230 4.53 13.89 -1.88
C GLY A 230 3.22 14.59 -1.52
N VAL A 231 2.25 13.82 -1.00
CA VAL A 231 0.92 14.35 -0.67
C VAL A 231 0.86 14.76 0.80
N LEU A 232 0.44 16.01 1.06
CA LEU A 232 0.23 16.52 2.41
C LEU A 232 -1.13 16.10 2.96
N TRP A 233 -1.11 15.30 4.02
CA TRP A 233 -2.31 14.86 4.72
C TRP A 233 -2.58 15.69 5.97
N MET A 234 -3.80 16.25 6.07
CA MET A 234 -4.25 16.94 7.29
C MET A 234 -4.64 15.98 8.43
N HIS A 235 -4.83 14.70 8.12
CA HIS A 235 -5.13 13.70 9.14
C HIS A 235 -3.83 13.14 9.72
N PHE A 236 -3.59 13.34 11.01
CA PHE A 236 -2.39 12.91 11.76
C PHE A 236 -1.86 11.51 11.37
N GLY A 237 -2.71 10.49 11.42
CA GLY A 237 -2.27 9.12 11.07
C GLY A 237 -1.85 8.94 9.62
N HIS A 238 -2.49 9.64 8.68
CA HIS A 238 -2.12 9.58 7.26
C HIS A 238 -0.87 10.43 6.98
N PHE A 239 -0.68 11.51 7.74
CA PHE A 239 0.55 12.28 7.69
C PHE A 239 1.75 11.40 8.07
N LEU A 240 1.67 10.70 9.21
CA LEU A 240 2.73 9.82 9.69
C LEU A 240 3.08 8.66 8.75
N VAL A 241 2.13 8.11 7.99
CA VAL A 241 2.39 6.92 7.17
C VAL A 241 2.50 7.19 5.67
N GLU A 242 2.11 8.37 5.19
CA GLU A 242 2.12 8.69 3.76
C GLU A 242 2.76 10.04 3.43
N SER A 243 2.66 11.06 4.29
CA SER A 243 3.36 12.34 4.04
C SER A 243 4.82 12.29 4.45
N THR A 244 5.18 11.49 5.46
CA THR A 244 6.58 11.33 5.88
C THR A 244 7.36 10.35 5.01
N ALA A 245 6.70 9.68 4.06
CA ALA A 245 7.22 8.53 3.34
C ALA A 245 8.52 8.75 2.55
N ARG A 246 8.87 10.02 2.30
CA ARG A 246 10.05 10.45 1.53
C ARG A 246 11.11 11.14 2.37
N LEU A 247 10.85 11.37 3.66
CA LEU A 247 11.75 12.10 4.55
C LEU A 247 13.03 11.32 4.88
N TRP A 248 13.09 10.04 4.53
CA TRP A 248 14.30 9.23 4.63
C TRP A 248 15.46 9.85 3.85
N ALA A 249 15.17 10.54 2.75
CA ALA A 249 16.18 11.19 1.93
C ALA A 249 16.98 12.27 2.66
N LEU A 250 16.43 12.88 3.73
CA LEU A 250 17.15 13.87 4.56
C LEU A 250 18.45 13.33 5.14
N GLU A 251 18.57 12.01 5.30
CA GLU A 251 19.79 11.35 5.75
C GLU A 251 20.85 11.17 4.64
N HIS A 252 20.45 11.34 3.38
CA HIS A 252 21.27 11.08 2.19
C HIS A 252 21.54 12.33 1.36
N LEU A 253 21.05 13.50 1.78
CA LEU A 253 21.34 14.76 1.11
C LEU A 253 22.77 15.21 1.42
N ASN A 254 23.51 15.57 0.37
CA ASN A 254 24.85 16.17 0.48
C ASN A 254 24.82 17.69 0.30
N GLU A 255 23.62 18.27 0.20
CA GLU A 255 23.35 19.69 -0.05
C GLU A 255 22.24 20.18 0.88
N GLU A 256 22.23 21.48 1.17
CA GLU A 256 21.12 22.12 1.86
C GLU A 256 19.90 22.25 0.93
N ILE A 257 18.71 22.20 1.51
CA ILE A 257 17.45 22.40 0.80
C ILE A 257 16.76 23.67 1.29
N ASP A 258 16.17 24.41 0.37
CA ASP A 258 15.36 25.60 0.66
C ASP A 258 14.00 25.24 1.26
N GLY A 259 13.56 23.98 1.15
CA GLY A 259 12.35 23.50 1.79
C GLY A 259 11.88 22.13 1.32
N ILE A 260 10.79 21.67 1.92
CA ILE A 260 10.10 20.42 1.58
C ILE A 260 8.75 20.77 0.98
N LEU A 261 8.55 20.37 -0.27
CA LEU A 261 7.38 20.70 -1.07
C LEU A 261 6.41 19.51 -1.15
N PHE A 262 5.15 19.78 -0.86
CA PHE A 262 4.05 18.83 -0.99
C PHE A 262 2.97 19.34 -1.94
N VAL A 263 2.03 18.45 -2.30
CA VAL A 263 0.72 18.83 -2.88
C VAL A 263 -0.41 18.44 -1.93
N PRO A 264 -1.54 19.18 -1.90
CA PRO A 264 -2.62 18.87 -0.99
C PRO A 264 -3.39 17.62 -1.43
N LYS A 265 -3.83 16.77 -0.49
CA LYS A 265 -4.77 15.67 -0.84
C LYS A 265 -6.12 16.19 -1.34
N ARG A 266 -6.57 17.33 -0.78
CA ARG A 266 -7.85 17.95 -1.09
C ARG A 266 -7.60 19.35 -1.65
N PRO A 267 -8.06 19.68 -2.88
CA PRO A 267 -7.80 20.97 -3.50
C PRO A 267 -8.17 22.16 -2.62
N ARG A 268 -9.29 22.04 -1.87
CA ARG A 268 -9.78 23.08 -0.94
C ARG A 268 -8.80 23.51 0.16
N ASN A 269 -7.79 22.69 0.45
CA ASN A 269 -6.78 23.01 1.45
C ASN A 269 -5.66 23.91 0.88
N GLY A 270 -5.57 24.03 -0.45
CA GLY A 270 -4.59 24.92 -1.11
C GLY A 270 -3.16 24.70 -0.63
N ASP A 271 -2.56 25.77 -0.12
CA ASP A 271 -1.20 25.88 0.39
C ASP A 271 -1.08 25.71 1.92
N GLU A 272 -2.17 25.32 2.58
CA GLU A 272 -2.23 25.15 4.03
C GLU A 272 -1.21 24.11 4.54
N VAL A 273 -0.50 24.44 5.61
CA VAL A 273 0.38 23.54 6.37
C VAL A 273 0.13 23.76 7.85
N HIS A 274 -0.21 22.70 8.59
CA HIS A 274 -0.53 22.75 10.01
C HIS A 274 0.71 22.66 10.90
N ASP A 275 0.65 23.26 12.09
CA ASP A 275 1.77 23.29 13.03
C ASP A 275 2.25 21.89 13.42
N PHE A 276 1.34 20.92 13.59
CA PHE A 276 1.74 19.55 13.93
C PHE A 276 2.59 18.90 12.83
N GLN A 277 2.38 19.28 11.56
CA GLN A 277 3.15 18.77 10.43
C GLN A 277 4.57 19.35 10.47
N ARG A 278 4.69 20.65 10.76
CA ARG A 278 5.99 21.31 10.94
C ARG A 278 6.74 20.71 12.13
N MET A 279 6.08 20.53 13.27
CA MET A 279 6.67 19.93 14.47
C MET A 279 7.16 18.50 14.22
N LEU A 280 6.35 17.67 13.54
CA LEU A 280 6.74 16.29 13.21
C LEU A 280 7.94 16.22 12.27
N VAL A 281 7.96 17.06 11.23
CA VAL A 281 9.11 17.10 10.31
C VAL A 281 10.34 17.68 10.98
N GLY A 282 10.19 18.68 11.87
CA GLY A 282 11.28 19.19 12.69
C GLY A 282 11.91 18.12 13.58
N CYS A 283 11.11 17.12 14.02
CA CYS A 283 11.66 15.96 14.74
C CYS A 283 12.59 15.10 13.86
N MET A 284 12.67 15.28 12.55
CA MET A 284 13.71 14.68 11.69
C MET A 284 15.05 15.44 11.75
N GLY A 285 15.19 16.43 12.63
CA GLY A 285 16.40 17.25 12.78
C GLY A 285 16.64 18.12 11.55
N THR A 286 15.60 18.83 11.08
CA THR A 286 15.68 19.78 9.98
C THR A 286 14.87 21.03 10.28
N ASP A 287 15.41 22.18 9.92
CA ASP A 287 14.73 23.48 9.99
C ASP A 287 14.18 23.91 8.63
N ALA A 288 14.27 23.05 7.61
CA ALA A 288 13.78 23.33 6.27
C ALA A 288 12.26 23.63 6.30
N PRO A 289 11.80 24.73 5.69
CA PRO A 289 10.40 25.09 5.72
C PRO A 289 9.55 24.09 4.91
N LEU A 290 8.35 23.81 5.42
CA LEU A 290 7.35 23.03 4.70
C LEU A 290 6.46 23.98 3.87
N ALA A 291 6.27 23.63 2.59
CA ALA A 291 5.37 24.29 1.67
C ALA A 291 4.40 23.30 1.02
N CYS A 292 3.21 23.78 0.66
CA CYS A 292 2.22 23.01 -0.08
C CYS A 292 1.85 23.78 -1.36
N ALA A 293 2.01 23.14 -2.52
CA ALA A 293 1.65 23.73 -3.81
C ALA A 293 0.13 23.65 -3.99
N GLY A 294 -0.58 24.77 -3.77
CA GLY A 294 -2.03 24.85 -4.01
C GLY A 294 -2.42 25.03 -5.49
N THR A 295 -1.47 25.48 -6.32
CA THR A 295 -1.63 25.65 -7.78
C THR A 295 -0.41 25.11 -8.51
N PRO A 296 -0.50 24.81 -9.83
CA PRO A 296 0.65 24.35 -10.59
C PRO A 296 1.79 25.37 -10.58
N GLU A 297 3.00 24.89 -10.31
CA GLU A 297 4.21 25.72 -10.26
C GLU A 297 5.40 24.99 -10.89
N ARG A 298 6.41 25.76 -11.30
CA ARG A 298 7.68 25.22 -11.80
C ARG A 298 8.74 25.35 -10.70
N VAL A 299 9.44 24.27 -10.40
CA VAL A 299 10.48 24.25 -9.34
C VAL A 299 11.84 24.21 -10.01
N GLU A 300 12.72 25.14 -9.64
CA GLU A 300 14.06 25.27 -10.22
C GLU A 300 14.84 23.96 -10.12
N ARG A 301 14.94 23.40 -8.90
CA ARG A 301 15.55 22.10 -8.68
C ARG A 301 14.74 21.29 -7.66
N LEU A 302 14.25 20.13 -8.08
CA LEU A 302 13.42 19.24 -7.25
C LEU A 302 14.11 17.90 -7.01
N ILE A 303 14.43 17.60 -5.76
CA ILE A 303 14.92 16.29 -5.32
C ILE A 303 13.71 15.40 -5.08
N VAL A 304 13.63 14.26 -5.77
CA VAL A 304 12.50 13.33 -5.74
C VAL A 304 12.93 11.98 -5.19
N PRO A 305 12.74 11.73 -3.88
CA PRO A 305 12.94 10.40 -3.31
C PRO A 305 11.80 9.47 -3.68
N GLY A 306 12.14 8.20 -3.83
CA GLY A 306 11.19 7.09 -3.83
C GLY A 306 10.33 7.06 -2.57
N GLN A 307 9.17 6.42 -2.69
CA GLN A 307 8.26 6.22 -1.56
C GLN A 307 8.83 5.11 -0.65
N GLY A 308 9.59 5.50 0.38
CA GLY A 308 10.25 4.59 1.31
C GLY A 308 9.35 3.99 2.39
N PHE A 309 8.11 4.48 2.52
CA PHE A 309 7.14 4.00 3.51
C PHE A 309 5.70 4.24 3.04
N GLY A 310 4.73 3.52 3.57
CA GLY A 310 3.35 3.63 3.12
C GLY A 310 2.40 2.64 3.76
N LEU A 311 1.13 2.67 3.36
CA LEU A 311 0.15 1.64 3.76
C LEU A 311 0.19 0.43 2.81
N GLY A 312 -0.25 -0.73 3.32
CA GLY A 312 -0.26 -1.98 2.57
C GLY A 312 1.12 -2.63 2.55
N PRO A 313 1.61 -3.15 1.41
CA PRO A 313 2.92 -3.80 1.35
C PRO A 313 4.09 -2.92 1.82
N MET A 314 3.96 -1.58 1.74
CA MET A 314 4.99 -0.63 2.17
C MET A 314 5.02 -0.31 3.66
N ILE A 315 4.14 -0.91 4.47
CA ILE A 315 4.01 -0.61 5.91
C ILE A 315 5.18 -1.13 6.75
N THR A 316 6.03 -1.97 6.17
CA THR A 316 7.31 -2.36 6.76
C THR A 316 8.38 -1.29 6.57
N GLY A 317 8.20 -0.38 5.61
CA GLY A 317 9.20 0.59 5.16
C GLY A 317 10.40 -0.05 4.44
N THR A 318 11.17 0.75 3.72
CA THR A 318 12.46 0.33 3.18
C THR A 318 13.51 0.28 4.30
N LYS A 319 14.64 -0.38 4.03
CA LYS A 319 15.78 -0.38 4.96
C LYS A 319 16.29 1.05 5.21
N GLU A 320 16.37 1.85 4.16
CA GLU A 320 16.80 3.25 4.15
C GLU A 320 15.84 4.10 4.98
N PHE A 321 14.53 3.90 4.84
CA PHE A 321 13.52 4.58 5.65
C PHE A 321 13.68 4.26 7.13
N ARG A 322 13.75 2.98 7.50
CA ARG A 322 13.92 2.57 8.91
C ARG A 322 15.23 3.10 9.48
N ALA A 323 16.32 3.06 8.72
CA ALA A 323 17.62 3.56 9.16
C ALA A 323 17.61 5.08 9.39
N ALA A 324 17.03 5.85 8.46
CA ALA A 324 16.92 7.30 8.58
C ALA A 324 16.04 7.70 9.77
N PHE A 325 14.88 7.06 9.96
CA PHE A 325 14.01 7.35 11.10
C PHE A 325 14.66 6.97 12.43
N ALA A 326 15.31 5.81 12.52
CA ALA A 326 16.03 5.42 13.74
C ALA A 326 17.19 6.38 14.09
N LYS A 327 17.85 6.95 13.08
CA LYS A 327 18.96 7.89 13.28
C LYS A 327 18.50 9.30 13.62
N ARG A 328 17.40 9.76 13.00
CA ARG A 328 17.01 11.19 13.03
C ARG A 328 15.78 11.47 13.88
N PHE A 329 14.74 10.63 13.80
CA PHE A 329 13.42 10.98 14.31
C PHE A 329 13.39 11.06 15.84
N GLY A 330 13.23 12.29 16.34
CA GLY A 330 13.26 12.63 17.75
C GLY A 330 14.62 12.37 18.41
N GLN A 331 15.73 12.34 17.66
CA GLN A 331 17.06 12.02 18.21
C GLN A 331 17.48 12.96 19.36
N ASP A 332 17.06 14.21 19.32
CA ASP A 332 17.28 15.25 20.33
C ASP A 332 16.29 15.18 21.51
N ILE A 333 15.27 14.32 21.43
CA ILE A 333 14.25 14.12 22.46
C ILE A 333 14.64 12.93 23.34
N LYS A 334 14.99 13.23 24.59
CA LYS A 334 15.26 12.22 25.62
C LYS A 334 13.97 11.50 26.02
N ALA A 335 14.10 10.22 26.38
CA ALA A 335 13.03 9.49 27.02
C ALA A 335 12.66 10.16 28.34
N ASP A 336 11.39 10.51 28.51
CA ASP A 336 10.85 11.08 29.73
C ASP A 336 9.38 10.67 29.83
N GLY A 337 9.03 9.94 30.89
CA GLY A 337 7.70 9.39 31.06
C GLY A 337 7.66 8.08 31.86
N PRO A 338 6.47 7.48 32.01
CA PRO A 338 6.25 6.29 32.82
C PRO A 338 6.63 5.00 32.08
N GLU A 339 7.13 4.00 32.81
CA GLU A 339 7.42 2.67 32.25
C GLU A 339 6.15 1.90 31.82
N LYS A 340 5.04 2.06 32.56
CA LYS A 340 3.74 1.45 32.25
C LYS A 340 2.77 2.51 31.72
N LEU A 341 2.40 2.38 30.45
CA LEU A 341 1.61 3.39 29.73
C LEU A 341 0.33 2.78 29.12
N TYR A 342 -0.83 3.40 29.36
CA TYR A 342 -2.03 3.14 28.59
C TYR A 342 -2.31 4.29 27.62
N ILE A 343 -2.20 4.04 26.32
CA ILE A 343 -2.53 5.03 25.28
C ILE A 343 -4.04 4.95 25.01
N SER A 344 -4.75 5.91 25.59
CA SER A 344 -6.20 6.00 25.55
C SER A 344 -6.70 6.83 24.38
N ARG A 345 -7.94 6.55 23.96
CA ARG A 345 -8.71 7.29 22.96
C ARG A 345 -10.01 7.84 23.53
N SER A 346 -10.24 7.71 24.84
CA SER A 346 -11.54 7.99 25.48
C SER A 346 -11.98 9.45 25.36
N LEU A 347 -11.02 10.37 25.25
CA LEU A 347 -11.26 11.82 25.13
C LEU A 347 -11.30 12.33 23.68
N LEU A 348 -11.13 11.45 22.69
CA LEU A 348 -11.30 11.83 21.30
C LEU A 348 -12.77 12.16 20.99
N PRO A 349 -13.03 13.16 20.13
CA PRO A 349 -14.38 13.53 19.75
C PRO A 349 -15.19 12.37 19.17
N THR A 350 -16.51 12.45 19.35
CA THR A 350 -17.46 11.49 18.78
C THR A 350 -17.27 11.34 17.26
N GLY A 351 -17.50 10.13 16.74
CA GLY A 351 -17.30 9.83 15.31
C GLY A 351 -15.85 9.48 14.90
N ARG A 352 -14.90 9.47 15.85
CA ARG A 352 -13.53 8.93 15.65
C ARG A 352 -13.41 7.43 15.98
N GLY A 353 -14.51 6.82 16.40
CA GLY A 353 -14.62 5.41 16.82
C GLY A 353 -13.87 5.16 18.13
N ASN A 354 -14.63 4.89 19.19
CA ASN A 354 -14.12 4.72 20.56
C ASN A 354 -14.49 3.33 21.07
N LEU A 355 -13.88 2.92 22.17
CA LEU A 355 -14.28 1.73 22.91
C LEU A 355 -15.43 2.07 23.87
N ILE A 356 -16.45 1.22 23.93
CA ILE A 356 -17.42 1.23 25.02
C ILE A 356 -16.79 0.42 26.17
N GLY A 357 -16.72 1.02 27.36
CA GLY A 357 -15.97 0.48 28.50
C GLY A 357 -14.57 1.07 28.69
N GLU A 358 -14.13 2.03 27.86
CA GLU A 358 -12.76 2.54 27.93
C GLU A 358 -12.46 3.31 29.22
N ALA A 359 -13.41 4.08 29.74
CA ALA A 359 -13.22 4.81 31.01
C ALA A 359 -13.11 3.86 32.20
N GLU A 360 -13.90 2.78 32.16
CA GLU A 360 -13.84 1.69 33.13
C GLU A 360 -12.50 0.97 33.02
N LEU A 361 -12.00 0.73 31.80
CA LEU A 361 -10.68 0.16 31.54
C LEU A 361 -9.56 1.07 32.07
N GLU A 362 -9.62 2.38 31.85
CA GLU A 362 -8.66 3.34 32.41
C GLU A 362 -8.57 3.24 33.94
N ALA A 363 -9.72 3.16 34.62
CA ALA A 363 -9.75 3.00 36.07
C ALA A 363 -9.11 1.67 36.52
N LYS A 364 -9.35 0.57 35.80
CA LYS A 364 -8.73 -0.73 36.08
C LYS A 364 -7.23 -0.72 35.84
N LEU A 365 -6.77 -0.14 34.74
CA LEU A 365 -5.35 -0.07 34.40
C LEU A 365 -4.58 0.86 35.35
N THR A 366 -5.20 1.96 35.79
CA THR A 366 -4.65 2.82 36.85
C THR A 366 -4.38 2.03 38.13
N ALA A 367 -5.32 1.16 38.54
CA ALA A 367 -5.14 0.28 39.69
C ALA A 367 -4.02 -0.77 39.50
N GLU A 368 -3.68 -1.10 38.25
CA GLU A 368 -2.54 -1.96 37.87
C GLU A 368 -1.23 -1.16 37.68
N GLY A 369 -1.22 0.12 38.04
CA GLY A 369 -0.04 1.01 37.98
C GLY A 369 0.26 1.57 36.59
N TYR A 370 -0.68 1.54 35.66
CA TYR A 370 -0.52 2.22 34.37
C TYR A 370 -0.82 3.71 34.48
N THR A 371 -0.01 4.52 33.79
CA THR A 371 -0.34 5.92 33.54
C THR A 371 -1.25 6.02 32.32
N ILE A 372 -2.42 6.67 32.50
CA ILE A 372 -3.36 6.91 31.41
C ILE A 372 -2.90 8.13 30.62
N TYR A 373 -2.70 7.94 29.31
CA TYR A 373 -2.16 8.94 28.42
C TYR A 373 -3.11 9.20 27.25
N HIS A 374 -3.51 10.46 27.08
CA HIS A 374 -4.40 10.92 26.00
C HIS A 374 -3.57 11.77 25.01
N PRO A 375 -3.05 11.21 23.91
CA PRO A 375 -2.07 11.88 23.06
C PRO A 375 -2.54 13.24 22.53
N GLU A 376 -3.83 13.42 22.28
CA GLU A 376 -4.45 14.66 21.82
C GLU A 376 -4.31 15.85 22.78
N LYS A 377 -3.90 15.61 24.03
CA LYS A 377 -3.65 16.65 25.04
C LYS A 377 -2.19 17.11 25.12
N HIS A 378 -1.30 16.49 24.36
CA HIS A 378 0.14 16.73 24.46
C HIS A 378 0.71 17.12 23.10
N ASP A 379 1.73 17.97 23.11
CA ASP A 379 2.48 18.26 21.89
C ASP A 379 3.27 17.02 21.40
N ILE A 380 3.77 17.11 20.18
CA ILE A 380 4.46 16.01 19.50
C ILE A 380 5.74 15.60 20.22
N ARG A 381 6.49 16.55 20.79
CA ARG A 381 7.78 16.26 21.42
C ARG A 381 7.57 15.53 22.74
N HIS A 382 6.57 15.95 23.51
CA HIS A 382 6.13 15.24 24.71
C HIS A 382 5.64 13.83 24.37
N GLN A 383 4.83 13.65 23.31
CA GLN A 383 4.41 12.32 22.87
C GLN A 383 5.61 11.41 22.58
N ILE A 384 6.61 11.90 21.85
CA ILE A 384 7.83 11.14 21.54
C ILE A 384 8.60 10.78 22.82
N ALA A 385 8.81 11.73 23.73
CA ALA A 385 9.51 11.49 25.00
C ALA A 385 8.83 10.40 25.84
N THR A 386 7.49 10.48 25.98
CA THR A 386 6.68 9.51 26.71
C THR A 386 6.75 8.12 26.08
N TYR A 387 6.65 8.04 24.75
CA TYR A 387 6.67 6.75 24.04
C TYR A 387 8.04 6.08 24.09
N LYS A 388 9.13 6.86 24.10
CA LYS A 388 10.49 6.34 24.31
C LYS A 388 10.72 5.78 25.71
N ALA A 389 10.10 6.38 26.72
CA ALA A 389 10.26 5.96 28.12
C ALA A 389 9.46 4.69 28.48
N ALA A 390 8.38 4.41 27.76
CA ALA A 390 7.49 3.30 28.10
C ALA A 390 8.09 1.92 27.73
N HIS A 391 7.90 0.93 28.59
CA HIS A 391 8.36 -0.46 28.41
C HIS A 391 7.22 -1.47 28.44
N LYS A 392 6.12 -1.17 29.14
CA LYS A 392 4.87 -1.94 29.08
C LYS A 392 3.77 -1.01 28.57
N VAL A 393 3.44 -1.11 27.29
CA VAL A 393 2.44 -0.27 26.64
C VAL A 393 1.18 -1.09 26.38
N ILE A 394 0.05 -0.62 26.89
CA ILE A 394 -1.27 -1.04 26.41
C ILE A 394 -1.82 0.13 25.60
N ALA A 395 -2.45 -0.13 24.46
CA ALA A 395 -3.00 0.94 23.64
C ALA A 395 -4.32 0.52 23.00
N ALA A 396 -5.29 1.43 22.97
CA ALA A 396 -6.44 1.26 22.10
C ALA A 396 -6.01 1.41 20.62
N GLU A 397 -6.49 0.52 19.76
CA GLU A 397 -6.16 0.51 18.32
C GLU A 397 -6.42 1.89 17.67
N GLY A 398 -5.38 2.46 17.05
CA GLY A 398 -5.50 3.70 16.31
C GLY A 398 -4.16 4.35 15.96
N SER A 399 -4.22 5.54 15.36
CA SER A 399 -3.07 6.18 14.71
C SER A 399 -1.89 6.53 15.63
N ALA A 400 -2.09 6.65 16.94
CA ALA A 400 -1.02 6.90 17.90
C ALA A 400 0.04 5.77 17.86
N LEU A 401 -0.38 4.53 17.54
CA LEU A 401 0.52 3.40 17.43
C LEU A 401 1.52 3.51 16.26
N HIS A 402 1.25 4.32 15.23
CA HIS A 402 2.26 4.57 14.20
C HIS A 402 3.40 5.44 14.73
N MET A 403 3.11 6.44 15.58
CA MET A 403 4.16 7.23 16.22
C MET A 403 4.94 6.37 17.22
N LEU A 404 4.23 5.56 18.03
CA LEU A 404 4.87 4.60 18.94
C LEU A 404 5.84 3.68 18.20
N ALA A 405 5.43 3.08 17.08
CA ALA A 405 6.29 2.19 16.30
C ALA A 405 7.60 2.84 15.86
N MET A 406 7.60 4.15 15.57
CA MET A 406 8.80 4.87 15.11
C MET A 406 9.80 5.19 16.22
N VAL A 407 9.38 5.23 17.48
CA VAL A 407 10.22 5.72 18.60
C VAL A 407 10.29 4.79 19.80
N ALA A 408 9.48 3.74 19.85
CA ALA A 408 9.46 2.80 20.96
C ALA A 408 10.84 2.16 21.15
N ASP A 409 11.21 1.95 22.41
CA ASP A 409 12.35 1.11 22.74
C ASP A 409 12.12 -0.32 22.22
N LYS A 410 13.16 -0.95 21.68
CA LYS A 410 13.08 -2.30 21.09
C LYS A 410 12.76 -3.38 22.12
N THR A 411 12.97 -3.10 23.40
CA THR A 411 12.65 -4.00 24.51
C THR A 411 11.22 -3.83 25.01
N ALA A 412 10.50 -2.79 24.57
CA ALA A 412 9.14 -2.52 25.01
C ALA A 412 8.16 -3.60 24.54
N ASP A 413 7.26 -4.00 25.45
CA ASP A 413 6.11 -4.84 25.15
C ASP A 413 4.90 -3.98 24.83
N VAL A 414 4.23 -4.28 23.73
CA VAL A 414 3.03 -3.55 23.30
C VAL A 414 1.84 -4.51 23.21
N ALA A 415 0.76 -4.21 23.94
CA ALA A 415 -0.55 -4.83 23.77
C ALA A 415 -1.49 -3.85 23.07
N MET A 416 -2.09 -4.29 21.96
CA MET A 416 -3.05 -3.50 21.21
C MET A 416 -4.47 -4.04 21.44
N ILE A 417 -5.34 -3.22 22.02
CA ILE A 417 -6.75 -3.55 22.22
C ILE A 417 -7.52 -3.16 20.96
N VAL A 418 -8.02 -4.17 20.25
CA VAL A 418 -8.76 -4.00 18.99
C VAL A 418 -10.15 -3.45 19.31
N ARG A 419 -10.44 -2.26 18.78
CA ARG A 419 -11.74 -1.60 18.98
C ARG A 419 -12.81 -1.96 17.95
N ARG A 420 -12.41 -2.58 16.84
CA ARG A 420 -13.30 -3.06 15.78
C ARG A 420 -12.60 -4.04 14.82
N PRO A 421 -13.35 -4.87 14.09
CA PRO A 421 -12.83 -5.55 12.91
C PRO A 421 -12.35 -4.54 11.85
N SER A 422 -11.06 -4.55 11.51
CA SER A 422 -10.51 -3.64 10.49
C SER A 422 -9.19 -4.14 9.93
N GLY A 423 -8.99 -4.01 8.61
CA GLY A 423 -7.69 -4.21 7.97
C GLY A 423 -6.61 -3.21 8.42
N ALA A 424 -7.00 -2.11 9.10
CA ALA A 424 -6.05 -1.18 9.71
C ALA A 424 -5.25 -1.83 10.84
N THR A 425 -5.87 -2.74 11.61
CA THR A 425 -5.22 -3.46 12.72
C THR A 425 -3.97 -4.18 12.22
N ARG A 426 -4.07 -4.91 11.11
CA ARG A 426 -2.93 -5.63 10.52
C ARG A 426 -1.80 -4.70 10.09
N ASN A 427 -2.11 -3.53 9.54
CA ASN A 427 -1.09 -2.54 9.18
C ASN A 427 -0.33 -2.05 10.41
N ILE A 428 -1.02 -1.81 11.53
CA ILE A 428 -0.39 -1.37 12.78
C ILE A 428 0.48 -2.49 13.37
N GLU A 429 0.02 -3.73 13.36
CA GLU A 429 0.80 -4.89 13.81
C GLU A 429 2.13 -5.00 13.05
N VAL A 430 2.05 -5.00 11.72
CA VAL A 430 3.24 -5.13 10.85
C VAL A 430 4.16 -3.93 11.01
N HIS A 431 3.61 -2.72 11.19
CA HIS A 431 4.42 -1.53 11.43
C HIS A 431 5.21 -1.63 12.75
N LEU A 432 4.52 -1.99 13.84
CA LEU A 432 5.15 -2.17 15.15
C LEU A 432 6.25 -3.24 15.05
N GLU A 433 5.93 -4.40 14.50
CA GLU A 433 6.88 -5.52 14.35
C GLU A 433 8.11 -5.12 13.53
N ALA A 434 7.91 -4.46 12.37
CA ALA A 434 9.00 -4.10 11.47
C ALA A 434 9.95 -3.04 12.06
N PHE A 435 9.48 -2.18 12.94
CA PHE A 435 10.27 -1.06 13.50
C PHE A 435 10.82 -1.34 14.89
N SER A 436 10.06 -2.03 15.75
CA SER A 436 10.51 -2.43 17.09
C SER A 436 11.28 -3.77 17.08
N GLY A 437 11.08 -4.60 16.05
CA GLY A 437 11.59 -5.97 15.99
C GLY A 437 10.74 -6.98 16.78
N LYS A 438 9.58 -6.56 17.31
CA LYS A 438 8.69 -7.39 18.12
C LYS A 438 7.23 -7.18 17.76
N ALA A 439 6.53 -8.26 17.43
CA ALA A 439 5.09 -8.22 17.19
C ALA A 439 4.32 -7.82 18.47
N PRO A 440 3.29 -6.96 18.37
CA PRO A 440 2.45 -6.63 19.51
C PRO A 440 1.55 -7.81 19.89
N THR A 441 1.11 -7.84 21.15
CA THR A 441 0.01 -8.70 21.59
C THR A 441 -1.31 -8.07 21.17
N THR A 442 -1.91 -8.56 20.09
CA THR A 442 -3.23 -8.08 19.63
C THR A 442 -4.36 -8.76 20.41
N LEU A 443 -5.21 -7.95 21.06
CA LEU A 443 -6.28 -8.39 21.93
C LEU A 443 -7.64 -8.01 21.33
N THR A 444 -8.36 -9.01 20.82
CA THR A 444 -9.70 -8.85 20.22
C THR A 444 -10.77 -9.35 21.18
N HIS A 445 -11.04 -8.59 22.24
CA HIS A 445 -12.04 -8.92 23.27
C HIS A 445 -13.21 -7.95 23.21
N LEU A 446 -13.97 -8.03 22.12
CA LEU A 446 -15.21 -7.29 21.95
C LEU A 446 -16.39 -8.21 22.22
N LYS A 447 -17.23 -7.84 23.18
CA LYS A 447 -18.47 -8.53 23.49
C LYS A 447 -19.49 -8.35 22.36
N ARG A 448 -19.59 -7.11 21.87
CA ARG A 448 -20.48 -6.66 20.80
C ARG A 448 -19.83 -5.54 20.01
N SER A 449 -20.23 -5.35 18.77
CA SER A 449 -19.87 -4.21 17.93
C SER A 449 -21.11 -3.41 17.54
N TRP A 450 -20.99 -2.09 17.61
CA TRP A 450 -22.07 -1.15 17.38
C TRP A 450 -21.72 -0.21 16.23
N LYS A 451 -22.65 0.00 15.31
CA LYS A 451 -22.51 1.02 14.25
C LYS A 451 -23.57 2.11 14.38
N PRO A 452 -23.28 3.35 13.96
CA PRO A 452 -24.32 4.36 13.78
C PRO A 452 -25.41 3.83 12.86
N ARG A 453 -26.69 4.09 13.19
CA ARG A 453 -27.83 3.75 12.34
C ARG A 453 -27.70 4.42 10.97
N GLY A 454 -28.08 3.71 9.92
CA GLY A 454 -27.94 4.14 8.53
C GLY A 454 -26.58 3.80 7.91
N PRO A 455 -26.21 4.45 6.78
CA PRO A 455 -24.94 4.21 6.10
C PRO A 455 -23.74 4.63 6.98
N ALA A 456 -23.05 3.63 7.56
CA ALA A 456 -21.91 3.85 8.44
C ALA A 456 -20.66 3.13 7.92
N LYS A 457 -19.54 3.84 7.92
CA LYS A 457 -18.23 3.23 7.60
C LYS A 457 -17.72 2.47 8.82
N PRO A 458 -17.02 1.33 8.66
CA PRO A 458 -16.39 0.61 9.78
C PRO A 458 -15.58 1.52 10.70
N ARG A 459 -15.00 2.60 10.14
CA ARG A 459 -14.21 3.57 10.90
C ARG A 459 -14.96 4.28 12.04
N THR A 460 -16.29 4.29 12.03
CA THR A 460 -17.14 4.94 13.03
C THR A 460 -17.79 3.95 13.99
N TRP A 461 -17.48 2.66 13.87
CA TRP A 461 -18.00 1.63 14.75
C TRP A 461 -17.37 1.74 16.14
N MET A 462 -18.10 1.26 17.13
CA MET A 462 -17.69 1.21 18.53
C MET A 462 -17.76 -0.23 19.01
N GLY A 463 -16.63 -0.76 19.46
CA GLY A 463 -16.55 -2.07 20.10
C GLY A 463 -16.85 -1.96 21.58
N GLU A 464 -17.71 -2.84 22.09
CA GLU A 464 -17.97 -3.02 23.51
C GLU A 464 -16.99 -4.02 24.10
N LEU A 465 -16.23 -3.60 25.11
CA LEU A 465 -15.21 -4.44 25.71
C LEU A 465 -15.82 -5.60 26.50
N ASP A 466 -15.31 -6.81 26.25
CA ASP A 466 -15.45 -7.94 27.17
C ASP A 466 -14.36 -7.81 28.25
N MET A 467 -14.68 -7.08 29.31
CA MET A 467 -13.75 -6.77 30.41
C MET A 467 -13.17 -8.02 31.09
N PRO A 468 -13.95 -9.06 31.44
CA PRO A 468 -13.41 -10.32 31.96
C PRO A 468 -12.43 -11.01 31.01
N ALA A 469 -12.78 -11.13 29.73
CA ALA A 469 -11.92 -11.80 28.74
C ALA A 469 -10.63 -10.99 28.50
N LEU A 470 -10.74 -9.67 28.41
CA LEU A 470 -9.61 -8.77 28.26
C LEU A 470 -8.64 -8.88 29.45
N GLN A 471 -9.15 -8.90 30.68
CA GLN A 471 -8.33 -9.08 31.88
C GLN A 471 -7.53 -10.39 31.82
N LYS A 472 -8.21 -11.50 31.49
CA LYS A 472 -7.57 -12.82 31.39
C LYS A 472 -6.39 -12.81 30.44
N SER A 473 -6.56 -12.23 29.24
CA SER A 473 -5.51 -12.16 28.24
C SER A 473 -4.38 -11.20 28.61
N LEU A 474 -4.68 -10.07 29.25
CA LEU A 474 -3.66 -9.15 29.77
C LEU A 474 -2.81 -9.80 30.87
N ILE A 475 -3.41 -10.62 31.74
CA ILE A 475 -2.68 -11.42 32.74
C ILE A 475 -1.79 -12.45 32.05
N GLN A 476 -2.35 -13.19 31.08
CA GLN A 476 -1.62 -14.25 30.37
C GLN A 476 -0.42 -13.69 29.60
N ALA A 477 -0.58 -12.50 29.00
CA ALA A 477 0.48 -11.81 28.27
C ALA A 477 1.43 -10.99 29.20
N GLY A 478 1.21 -11.00 30.51
CA GLY A 478 2.12 -10.37 31.48
C GLY A 478 2.08 -8.83 31.49
N PHE A 479 0.97 -8.23 31.09
CA PHE A 479 0.76 -6.77 31.15
C PHE A 479 0.19 -6.32 32.51
N ILE A 480 -0.58 -7.18 33.19
CA ILE A 480 -1.17 -6.89 34.51
C ILE A 480 -0.94 -8.04 35.50
N GLY A 481 -1.14 -7.79 36.80
CA GLY A 481 -0.89 -8.77 37.86
C GLY A 481 -1.97 -9.86 37.99
N LYS A 482 -1.59 -11.02 38.54
CA LYS A 482 -2.52 -12.15 38.81
C LYS A 482 -3.39 -11.99 40.08
N GLY A 483 -3.04 -11.04 40.96
CA GLY A 483 -3.63 -10.90 42.30
C GLY A 483 -4.82 -9.95 42.41
N GLY A 484 -5.26 -9.35 41.31
CA GLY A 484 -6.36 -8.36 41.30
C GLY A 484 -7.76 -9.00 41.37
N LYS A 485 -8.76 -8.20 41.78
CA LYS A 485 -10.18 -8.59 41.66
C LYS A 485 -10.54 -8.79 40.19
N SER A 486 -11.38 -9.79 39.89
CA SER A 486 -11.91 -10.00 38.55
C SER A 486 -12.64 -8.74 38.05
N TRP A 487 -12.40 -8.35 36.81
CA TRP A 487 -13.08 -7.22 36.18
C TRP A 487 -14.51 -7.64 35.83
N SER A 488 -15.49 -6.93 36.38
CA SER A 488 -16.89 -7.14 36.05
C SER A 488 -17.17 -6.82 34.59
N ALA A 489 -18.13 -7.54 33.99
CA ALA A 489 -18.68 -7.16 32.69
C ALA A 489 -19.30 -5.76 32.75
N LEU A 490 -19.34 -5.07 31.61
CA LEU A 490 -20.02 -3.79 31.50
C LEU A 490 -21.52 -3.98 31.72
N ASP A 491 -22.15 -3.05 32.43
CA ASP A 491 -23.59 -3.08 32.64
C ASP A 491 -24.32 -2.77 31.32
N PRO A 492 -25.18 -3.69 30.82
CA PRO A 492 -25.91 -3.47 29.57
C PRO A 492 -26.78 -2.21 29.57
N THR A 493 -27.31 -1.81 30.73
CA THR A 493 -28.15 -0.60 30.85
C THR A 493 -27.32 0.65 30.59
N THR A 494 -26.18 0.77 31.27
CA THR A 494 -25.21 1.87 31.06
C THR A 494 -24.69 1.93 29.62
N VAL A 495 -24.42 0.77 29.00
CA VAL A 495 -24.03 0.70 27.58
C VAL A 495 -25.12 1.26 26.67
N GLN A 496 -26.37 0.86 26.89
CA GLN A 496 -27.51 1.29 26.09
C GLN A 496 -27.81 2.79 26.26
N GLU A 497 -27.67 3.33 27.47
CA GLU A 497 -27.79 4.76 27.75
C GLU A 497 -26.74 5.59 26.99
N ARG A 498 -25.49 5.12 26.98
CA ARG A 498 -24.38 5.79 26.27
C ARG A 498 -24.59 5.79 24.75
N LEU A 499 -25.07 4.69 24.20
CA LEU A 499 -25.35 4.57 22.76
C LEU A 499 -26.59 5.39 22.36
N GLY A 500 -27.61 5.40 23.22
CA GLY A 500 -28.94 5.95 22.92
C GLY A 500 -29.59 5.25 21.72
N SER A 501 -30.54 5.91 21.07
CA SER A 501 -31.25 5.37 19.90
C SER A 501 -30.45 5.44 18.59
N ARG A 502 -29.20 5.96 18.61
CA ARG A 502 -28.42 6.32 17.41
C ARG A 502 -27.62 5.16 16.82
N PHE A 503 -27.45 4.07 17.54
CA PHE A 503 -26.61 2.93 17.13
C PHE A 503 -27.44 1.65 17.03
N GLU A 504 -26.94 0.70 16.26
CA GLU A 504 -27.44 -0.67 16.15
C GLU A 504 -26.29 -1.67 16.23
N GLU A 505 -26.58 -2.85 16.78
CA GLU A 505 -25.63 -3.96 16.93
C GLU A 505 -25.36 -4.60 15.55
N VAL A 506 -24.12 -5.00 15.30
CA VAL A 506 -23.71 -5.58 14.01
C VAL A 506 -22.92 -6.88 14.09
N ALA A 507 -22.29 -7.18 15.22
CA ALA A 507 -21.51 -8.38 15.43
C ALA A 507 -21.32 -8.66 16.92
#